data_AF-A0A2S8GIP2-F1
#
_entry.id   AF-A0A2S8GIP2-F1
#
_cell.length_a   1.000
_cell.length_b   1.000
_cell.length_c   1.000
_cell.angle_alpha   90.00
_cell.angle_beta   90.00
_cell.angle_gamma   90.00
#
_symmetry.space_group_name_H-M   'P 1'
#
loop_
_entity.id
_entity.type
_entity.pdbx_description
1 polymer ?
#
loop_
_entity_poly.entity_id
_entity_poly.type
_entity_poly.pdbx_seq_one_letter_code
_entity_poly.pdbx_strand_id
1 'polypeptide(L)'
;MSKTAPPLDPSDIDRLCEALEKQDDAALTAARRSENPQVRQKLHALIRDQLAETLDAGKKSATIQNRVFKRMTALVGALRGKQDRDTEQLLLDLFAQRAKIAKVEGKDPKHDINYEVMLALASSTEKASDALLAELDAYTPDQFFSALNFALRFCRREKVYAAFHEWLVPPADGPKRKHAKAKAETVGEELELYRNGVLYAKGFRPDMIDADDPNHADRVPPEERLDPRWLDVAIEAELFDLVEGMVSPGHAGAQAWAERRLAENFAAKKAPKIRSSKFVKLLLLSEHPRALELYQEALQHFLTTGDQWEAAILLELTPLFPKSAAPQVAAIVADVPEPLIPFRDKYLDQLKNRS
;
A
#
# COMPACT_ATOMS: atom_id res chain seq x y z
N MET A 1 9.90 -20.71 5.93
CA MET A 1 11.06 -21.56 5.58
C MET A 1 10.70 -22.37 4.35
N SER A 2 11.18 -21.95 3.17
CA SER A 2 10.92 -22.65 1.91
C SER A 2 11.72 -23.94 1.88
N LYS A 3 11.06 -25.09 1.63
CA LYS A 3 11.76 -26.34 1.34
C LYS A 3 12.51 -26.11 0.02
N THR A 4 13.85 -26.08 0.08
CA THR A 4 14.69 -26.05 -1.12
C THR A 4 14.31 -27.25 -1.99
N ALA A 5 13.84 -26.97 -3.21
CA ALA A 5 13.55 -28.01 -4.19
C ALA A 5 14.81 -28.85 -4.44
N PRO A 6 14.68 -30.16 -4.68
CA PRO A 6 15.83 -30.99 -5.04
C PRO A 6 16.55 -30.42 -6.27
N PRO A 7 17.89 -30.53 -6.34
CA PRO A 7 18.66 -30.08 -7.50
C PRO A 7 18.18 -30.81 -8.76
N LEU A 8 18.05 -30.06 -9.87
CA LEU A 8 17.71 -30.62 -11.18
C LEU A 8 18.84 -31.50 -11.71
N ASP A 9 18.50 -32.59 -12.40
CA ASP A 9 19.44 -33.41 -13.15
C ASP A 9 20.08 -32.57 -14.29
N PRO A 10 21.38 -32.74 -14.62
CA PRO A 10 22.02 -32.10 -15.77
C PRO A 10 21.20 -32.18 -17.07
N SER A 11 20.59 -33.34 -17.35
CA SER A 11 19.78 -33.53 -18.57
C SER A 11 18.49 -32.69 -18.57
N ASP A 12 17.94 -32.37 -17.40
CA ASP A 12 16.78 -31.49 -17.27
C ASP A 12 17.18 -30.01 -17.38
N ILE A 13 18.40 -29.65 -16.98
CA ILE A 13 18.96 -28.30 -17.15
C ILE A 13 19.13 -27.97 -18.63
N ASP A 14 19.68 -28.90 -19.42
CA ASP A 14 19.89 -28.70 -20.85
C ASP A 14 18.54 -28.60 -21.59
N ARG A 15 17.59 -29.49 -21.28
CA ARG A 15 16.22 -29.42 -21.83
C ARG A 15 15.53 -28.11 -21.49
N LEU A 16 15.69 -27.61 -20.26
CA LEU A 16 15.13 -26.33 -19.85
C LEU A 16 15.77 -25.17 -20.63
N CYS A 17 17.09 -25.18 -20.82
CA CYS A 17 17.79 -24.18 -21.62
C CYS A 17 17.33 -24.17 -23.08
N GLU A 18 17.17 -25.34 -23.71
CA GLU A 18 16.63 -25.45 -25.06
C GLU A 18 15.17 -24.96 -25.15
N ALA A 19 14.34 -25.28 -24.17
CA ALA A 19 12.94 -24.85 -24.13
C ALA A 19 12.84 -23.31 -23.98
N LEU A 20 13.75 -22.70 -23.21
CA LEU A 20 13.84 -21.24 -23.11
C LEU A 20 14.16 -20.60 -24.47
N GLU A 21 15.08 -21.16 -25.26
CA GLU A 21 15.39 -20.66 -26.62
C GLU A 21 14.17 -20.75 -27.55
N LYS A 22 13.41 -21.85 -27.43
CA LYS A 22 12.17 -22.10 -28.20
C LYS A 22 10.98 -21.24 -27.74
N GLN A 23 11.22 -20.32 -26.80
CA GLN A 23 10.23 -19.38 -26.26
C GLN A 23 9.07 -20.05 -25.52
N ASP A 24 9.33 -21.17 -24.83
CA ASP A 24 8.33 -21.87 -24.03
C ASP A 24 8.01 -21.11 -22.72
N ASP A 25 6.73 -20.78 -22.51
CA ASP A 25 6.24 -20.08 -21.31
C ASP A 25 6.35 -20.93 -20.03
N ALA A 26 6.21 -22.25 -20.13
CA ALA A 26 6.41 -23.17 -19.01
C ALA A 26 7.89 -23.20 -18.59
N ALA A 27 8.79 -23.14 -19.56
CA ALA A 27 10.23 -23.03 -19.30
C ALA A 27 10.59 -21.75 -18.56
N LEU A 28 9.97 -20.60 -18.86
CA LEU A 28 10.19 -19.36 -18.11
C LEU A 28 9.75 -19.48 -16.64
N THR A 29 8.62 -20.13 -16.39
CA THR A 29 8.12 -20.37 -15.04
C THR A 29 9.08 -21.27 -14.25
N ALA A 30 9.59 -22.32 -14.88
CA ALA A 30 10.59 -23.21 -14.28
C ALA A 30 11.93 -22.47 -14.04
N ALA A 31 12.40 -21.68 -15.00
CA ALA A 31 13.63 -20.89 -14.89
C ALA A 31 13.57 -19.88 -13.74
N ARG A 32 12.42 -19.21 -13.54
CA ARG A 32 12.21 -18.31 -12.41
C ARG A 32 12.41 -19.00 -11.06
N ARG A 33 12.01 -20.27 -10.94
CA ARG A 33 12.15 -21.07 -9.72
C ARG A 33 13.52 -21.74 -9.58
N SER A 34 14.27 -21.84 -10.66
CA SER A 34 15.58 -22.51 -10.67
C SER A 34 16.67 -21.63 -10.07
N GLU A 35 17.47 -22.19 -9.16
CA GLU A 35 18.69 -21.55 -8.67
C GLU A 35 19.94 -21.95 -9.46
N ASN A 36 19.79 -22.78 -10.49
CA ASN A 36 20.91 -23.29 -11.26
C ASN A 36 21.63 -22.15 -12.05
N PRO A 37 22.96 -22.01 -11.93
CA PRO A 37 23.72 -20.96 -12.62
C PRO A 37 23.66 -21.04 -14.15
N GLN A 38 23.61 -22.23 -14.74
CA GLN A 38 23.60 -22.43 -16.19
C GLN A 38 22.29 -21.93 -16.81
N VAL A 39 21.16 -22.27 -16.17
CA VAL A 39 19.83 -21.74 -16.55
C VAL A 39 19.80 -20.22 -16.43
N ARG A 40 20.41 -19.67 -15.37
CA ARG A 40 20.49 -18.23 -15.11
C ARG A 40 21.33 -17.50 -16.17
N GLN A 41 22.52 -18.01 -16.48
CA GLN A 41 23.38 -17.49 -17.55
C GLN A 41 22.67 -17.53 -18.89
N LYS A 42 21.93 -18.61 -19.18
CA LYS A 42 21.13 -18.72 -20.39
C LYS A 42 20.04 -17.64 -20.46
N LEU A 43 19.32 -17.43 -19.35
CA LEU A 43 18.31 -16.38 -19.25
C LEU A 43 18.93 -14.99 -19.45
N HIS A 44 20.08 -14.70 -18.85
CA HIS A 44 20.79 -13.43 -19.04
C HIS A 44 21.19 -13.19 -20.50
N ALA A 45 21.70 -14.20 -21.19
CA ALA A 45 22.04 -14.11 -22.61
C ALA A 45 20.79 -13.78 -23.45
N LEU A 46 19.70 -14.53 -23.24
CA LEU A 46 18.43 -14.30 -23.94
C LEU A 46 17.87 -12.89 -23.70
N ILE A 47 18.01 -12.34 -22.50
CA ILE A 47 17.58 -10.97 -22.18
C ILE A 47 18.40 -9.92 -22.94
N ARG A 48 19.72 -10.10 -23.04
CA ARG A 48 20.58 -9.17 -23.79
C ARG A 48 20.25 -9.19 -25.28
N ASP A 49 20.05 -10.37 -25.85
CA ASP A 49 19.65 -10.53 -27.25
C ASP A 49 18.26 -9.93 -27.49
N GLN A 50 17.30 -10.19 -26.58
CA GLN A 50 15.94 -9.67 -26.68
C GLN A 50 15.88 -8.14 -26.55
N LEU A 51 16.76 -7.55 -25.75
CA LEU A 51 16.84 -6.09 -25.60
C LEU A 51 17.22 -5.41 -26.93
N ALA A 52 18.19 -5.97 -27.66
CA ALA A 52 18.55 -5.43 -28.98
C ALA A 52 17.36 -5.48 -29.94
N GLU A 53 16.67 -6.62 -30.02
CA GLU A 53 15.46 -6.76 -30.84
C GLU A 53 14.35 -5.79 -30.40
N THR A 54 14.19 -5.59 -29.08
CA THR A 54 13.21 -4.65 -28.51
C THR A 54 13.48 -3.22 -28.97
N LEU A 55 14.73 -2.77 -28.91
CA LEU A 55 15.09 -1.41 -29.32
C LEU A 55 14.91 -1.18 -30.83
N ASP A 56 15.09 -2.23 -31.64
CA ASP A 56 14.88 -2.19 -33.10
C ASP A 56 13.40 -2.32 -33.51
N ALA A 57 12.54 -2.82 -32.62
CA ALA A 57 11.13 -3.07 -32.90
C ALA A 57 10.29 -1.80 -33.13
N GLY A 58 10.76 -0.63 -32.69
CA GLY A 58 10.01 0.64 -32.78
C GLY A 58 9.59 1.06 -34.20
N LYS A 59 10.21 0.49 -35.24
CA LYS A 59 9.88 0.73 -36.66
C LYS A 59 9.11 -0.43 -37.32
N LYS A 60 8.75 -1.47 -36.56
CA LYS A 60 8.10 -2.69 -37.06
C LYS A 60 6.58 -2.60 -36.94
N SER A 61 5.86 -3.60 -37.47
CA SER A 61 4.41 -3.68 -37.32
C SER A 61 4.00 -3.92 -35.86
N ALA A 62 2.79 -3.49 -35.48
CA ALA A 62 2.26 -3.64 -34.13
C ALA A 62 2.26 -5.10 -33.65
N THR A 63 2.02 -6.06 -34.54
CA THR A 63 2.08 -7.50 -34.22
C THR A 63 3.49 -7.93 -33.81
N ILE A 64 4.52 -7.47 -34.53
CA ILE A 64 5.92 -7.77 -34.21
C ILE A 64 6.31 -7.10 -32.89
N GLN A 65 5.98 -5.82 -32.72
CA GLN A 65 6.22 -5.08 -31.48
C GLN A 65 5.61 -5.78 -30.28
N ASN A 66 4.33 -6.15 -30.35
CA ASN A 66 3.64 -6.81 -29.25
C ASN A 66 4.29 -8.14 -28.87
N ARG A 67 4.69 -8.95 -29.86
CA ARG A 67 5.39 -10.21 -29.62
C ARG A 67 6.73 -9.99 -28.91
N VAL A 68 7.52 -9.03 -29.40
CA VAL A 68 8.84 -8.69 -28.84
C VAL A 68 8.70 -8.15 -27.41
N PHE A 69 7.77 -7.24 -27.17
CA PHE A 69 7.57 -6.66 -25.84
C PHE A 69 7.02 -7.68 -24.83
N LYS A 70 6.07 -8.53 -25.25
CA LYS A 70 5.59 -9.65 -24.43
C LYS A 70 6.76 -10.53 -23.99
N ARG A 71 7.62 -10.90 -24.94
CA ARG A 71 8.76 -11.77 -24.68
C ARG A 71 9.77 -11.13 -23.73
N MET A 72 10.12 -9.86 -23.96
CA MET A 72 11.02 -9.12 -23.08
C MET A 72 10.48 -9.04 -21.65
N THR A 73 9.19 -8.69 -21.49
CA THR A 73 8.51 -8.65 -20.19
C THR A 73 8.58 -10.02 -19.49
N ALA A 74 8.28 -11.11 -20.21
CA ALA A 74 8.30 -12.45 -19.63
C ALA A 74 9.71 -12.90 -19.20
N LEU A 75 10.74 -12.55 -19.98
CA LEU A 75 12.14 -12.84 -19.65
C LEU A 75 12.61 -12.05 -18.42
N VAL A 76 12.34 -10.74 -18.35
CA VAL A 76 12.68 -9.93 -17.16
C VAL A 76 11.91 -10.42 -15.94
N GLY A 77 10.65 -10.79 -16.09
CA GLY A 77 9.85 -11.34 -14.99
C GLY A 77 10.37 -12.67 -14.43
N ALA A 78 11.13 -13.43 -15.20
CA ALA A 78 11.83 -14.62 -14.71
C ALA A 78 13.02 -14.28 -13.79
N LEU A 79 13.49 -13.04 -13.74
CA LEU A 79 14.56 -12.57 -12.83
C LEU A 79 14.05 -12.09 -11.46
N ARG A 80 12.73 -11.94 -11.25
CA ARG A 80 12.19 -11.45 -9.97
C ARG A 80 12.66 -12.30 -8.79
N GLY A 81 13.14 -11.66 -7.73
CA GLY A 81 13.64 -12.33 -6.52
C GLY A 81 15.06 -12.89 -6.62
N LYS A 82 15.72 -12.81 -7.78
CA LYS A 82 17.12 -13.26 -7.92
C LYS A 82 18.06 -12.20 -7.36
N GLN A 83 19.02 -12.64 -6.54
CA GLN A 83 19.89 -11.75 -5.76
C GLN A 83 21.38 -11.88 -6.09
N ASP A 84 21.73 -12.68 -7.12
CA ASP A 84 23.12 -12.80 -7.54
C ASP A 84 23.61 -11.53 -8.25
N ARG A 85 24.92 -11.30 -8.18
CA ARG A 85 25.57 -10.10 -8.70
C ARG A 85 25.38 -9.90 -10.20
N ASP A 86 25.36 -10.97 -10.98
CA ASP A 86 25.22 -10.88 -12.44
C ASP A 86 23.79 -10.48 -12.82
N THR A 87 22.78 -11.01 -12.12
CA THR A 87 21.39 -10.56 -12.27
C THR A 87 21.22 -9.11 -11.83
N GLU A 88 21.77 -8.72 -10.68
CA GLU A 88 21.73 -7.32 -10.21
C GLU A 88 22.29 -6.38 -11.29
N GLN A 89 23.48 -6.68 -11.83
CA GLN A 89 24.12 -5.85 -12.84
C GLN A 89 23.28 -5.78 -14.13
N LEU A 90 22.74 -6.92 -14.59
CA LEU A 90 21.87 -6.94 -15.78
C LEU A 90 20.61 -6.07 -15.58
N LEU A 91 19.96 -6.14 -14.41
CA LEU A 91 18.79 -5.32 -14.11
C LEU A 91 19.13 -3.83 -14.05
N LEU A 92 20.28 -3.47 -13.47
CA LEU A 92 20.77 -2.09 -13.46
C LEU A 92 21.06 -1.58 -14.88
N ASP A 93 21.65 -2.42 -15.74
CA ASP A 93 21.92 -2.07 -17.14
C ASP A 93 20.62 -1.86 -17.94
N LEU A 94 19.60 -2.68 -17.69
CA LEU A 94 18.26 -2.50 -18.28
C LEU A 94 17.61 -1.21 -17.79
N PHE A 95 17.70 -0.93 -16.49
CA PHE A 95 17.14 0.27 -15.88
C PHE A 95 17.79 1.56 -16.39
N ALA A 96 19.10 1.53 -16.65
CA ALA A 96 19.81 2.63 -17.29
C ALA A 96 19.30 2.91 -18.72
N GLN A 97 18.70 1.90 -19.37
CA GLN A 97 18.10 2.02 -20.71
C GLN A 97 16.60 2.34 -20.72
N ARG A 98 15.97 2.53 -19.55
CA ARG A 98 14.51 2.76 -19.41
C ARG A 98 13.95 3.84 -20.36
N ALA A 99 14.67 4.93 -20.57
CA ALA A 99 14.24 6.01 -21.46
C ALA A 99 14.20 5.58 -22.94
N LYS A 100 15.14 4.72 -23.36
CA LYS A 100 15.15 4.15 -24.71
C LYS A 100 14.03 3.13 -24.88
N ILE A 101 13.82 2.30 -23.87
CA ILE A 101 12.73 1.30 -23.83
C ILE A 101 11.38 2.01 -23.93
N ALA A 102 11.12 2.99 -23.05
CA ALA A 102 9.87 3.77 -23.05
C ALA A 102 9.59 4.46 -24.40
N LYS A 103 10.63 4.96 -25.06
CA LYS A 103 10.50 5.59 -26.39
C LYS A 103 10.00 4.60 -27.45
N VAL A 104 10.38 3.33 -27.35
CA VAL A 104 10.01 2.29 -28.32
C VAL A 104 8.64 1.68 -27.98
N GLU A 105 8.30 1.58 -26.69
CA GLU A 105 7.00 1.13 -26.21
C GLU A 105 5.86 2.10 -26.55
N GLY A 106 6.14 3.41 -26.55
CA GLY A 106 5.14 4.45 -26.80
C GLY A 106 4.34 4.79 -25.54
N LYS A 107 3.10 5.29 -25.72
CA LYS A 107 2.30 5.84 -24.63
C LYS A 107 1.44 4.82 -23.88
N ASP A 108 0.97 3.78 -24.57
CA ASP A 108 0.02 2.80 -24.01
C ASP A 108 0.45 1.37 -24.39
N PRO A 109 1.60 0.89 -23.90
CA PRO A 109 2.03 -0.45 -24.25
C PRO A 109 1.13 -1.49 -23.59
N LYS A 110 0.76 -2.54 -24.34
CA LYS A 110 0.08 -3.72 -23.77
C LYS A 110 0.96 -4.49 -22.77
N HIS A 111 2.27 -4.28 -22.85
CA HIS A 111 3.29 -4.92 -22.05
C HIS A 111 4.29 -3.86 -21.62
N ASP A 112 4.33 -3.54 -20.32
CA ASP A 112 5.21 -2.51 -19.78
C ASP A 112 6.51 -3.14 -19.25
N ILE A 113 7.54 -3.08 -20.09
CA ILE A 113 8.89 -3.58 -19.79
C ILE A 113 9.51 -2.76 -18.67
N ASN A 114 9.26 -1.45 -18.60
CA ASN A 114 9.83 -0.60 -17.54
C ASN A 114 9.25 -0.97 -16.17
N TYR A 115 7.94 -1.17 -16.08
CA TYR A 115 7.28 -1.68 -14.88
C TYR A 115 7.92 -3.01 -14.44
N GLU A 116 8.14 -3.92 -15.38
CA GLU A 116 8.72 -5.24 -15.11
C GLU A 116 10.17 -5.16 -14.62
N VAL A 117 11.00 -4.30 -15.23
CA VAL A 117 12.37 -4.03 -14.80
C VAL A 117 12.39 -3.44 -13.38
N MET A 118 11.52 -2.47 -13.09
CA MET A 118 11.42 -1.85 -11.77
C MET A 118 10.99 -2.86 -10.69
N LEU A 119 10.04 -3.75 -11.02
CA LEU A 119 9.59 -4.82 -10.12
C LEU A 119 10.70 -5.84 -9.86
N ALA A 120 11.44 -6.23 -10.89
CA ALA A 120 12.58 -7.14 -10.76
C ALA A 120 13.70 -6.51 -9.91
N LEU A 121 14.03 -5.23 -10.11
CA LEU A 121 15.00 -4.50 -9.28
C LEU A 121 14.58 -4.45 -7.81
N ALA A 122 13.34 -4.02 -7.54
CA ALA A 122 12.84 -3.86 -6.18
C ALA A 122 12.86 -5.18 -5.39
N SER A 123 12.62 -6.31 -6.06
CA SER A 123 12.63 -7.64 -5.45
C SER A 123 14.00 -8.35 -5.46
N SER A 124 15.05 -7.72 -6.02
CA SER A 124 16.39 -8.30 -6.14
C SER A 124 17.22 -8.02 -4.87
N THR A 125 18.21 -7.13 -4.95
CA THR A 125 19.12 -6.77 -3.85
C THR A 125 18.81 -5.39 -3.27
N GLU A 126 19.38 -5.08 -2.11
CA GLU A 126 19.26 -3.74 -1.51
C GLU A 126 19.83 -2.66 -2.44
N LYS A 127 20.98 -2.91 -3.07
CA LYS A 127 21.59 -1.98 -4.03
C LYS A 127 20.72 -1.75 -5.28
N ALA A 128 20.04 -2.79 -5.78
CA ALA A 128 19.07 -2.63 -6.87
C ALA A 128 17.90 -1.74 -6.44
N SER A 129 17.38 -1.96 -5.23
CA SER A 129 16.32 -1.11 -4.67
C SER A 129 16.78 0.35 -4.47
N ASP A 130 18.04 0.59 -4.08
CA ASP A 130 18.60 1.93 -3.95
C ASP A 130 18.64 2.68 -5.28
N ALA A 131 19.02 2.00 -6.36
CA ALA A 131 19.03 2.59 -7.69
C ALA A 131 17.63 3.02 -8.16
N LEU A 132 16.59 2.26 -7.79
CA LEU A 132 15.20 2.63 -8.04
C LEU A 132 14.82 3.91 -7.26
N LEU A 133 15.11 3.95 -5.95
CA LEU A 133 14.72 5.07 -5.09
C LEU A 133 15.55 6.34 -5.35
N ALA A 134 16.74 6.23 -5.93
CA ALA A 134 17.55 7.39 -6.30
C ALA A 134 16.96 8.22 -7.45
N GLU A 135 16.02 7.66 -8.23
CA GLU A 135 15.47 8.27 -9.44
C GLU A 135 14.05 8.84 -9.26
N LEU A 136 13.55 8.92 -8.02
CA LEU A 136 12.16 9.33 -7.73
C LEU A 136 11.77 10.68 -8.34
N ASP A 137 12.69 11.65 -8.38
CA ASP A 137 12.45 12.95 -9.00
C ASP A 137 12.23 12.86 -10.52
N ALA A 138 12.96 11.96 -11.20
CA ALA A 138 12.93 11.80 -12.64
C ALA A 138 11.69 11.06 -13.15
N TYR A 139 11.01 10.31 -12.28
CA TYR A 139 9.84 9.51 -12.64
C TYR A 139 8.64 10.36 -13.06
N THR A 140 7.89 9.82 -14.04
CA THR A 140 6.50 10.19 -14.29
C THR A 140 5.62 9.79 -13.09
N PRO A 141 4.38 10.28 -12.98
CA PRO A 141 3.45 9.83 -11.95
C PRO A 141 3.29 8.30 -11.92
N ASP A 142 3.11 7.64 -13.06
CA ASP A 142 2.90 6.17 -13.12
C ASP A 142 4.13 5.37 -12.69
N GLN A 143 5.32 5.85 -13.06
CA GLN A 143 6.59 5.26 -12.60
C GLN A 143 6.78 5.49 -11.10
N PHE A 144 6.43 6.67 -10.60
CA PHE A 144 6.51 6.97 -9.18
C PHE A 144 5.56 6.10 -8.36
N PHE A 145 4.32 5.92 -8.82
CA PHE A 145 3.35 4.97 -8.27
C PHE A 145 3.95 3.56 -8.20
N SER A 146 4.49 3.07 -9.31
CA SER A 146 5.10 1.73 -9.38
C SER A 146 6.27 1.60 -8.40
N ALA A 147 7.14 2.60 -8.33
CA ALA A 147 8.27 2.63 -7.41
C ALA A 147 7.82 2.58 -5.95
N LEU A 148 6.82 3.39 -5.57
CA LEU A 148 6.24 3.38 -4.22
C LEU A 148 5.62 2.02 -3.89
N ASN A 149 4.78 1.50 -4.79
CA ASN A 149 4.09 0.23 -4.59
C ASN A 149 5.09 -0.92 -4.38
N PHE A 150 6.16 -0.96 -5.18
CA PHE A 150 7.22 -1.97 -5.03
C PHE A 150 8.06 -1.75 -3.77
N ALA A 151 8.39 -0.50 -3.44
CA ALA A 151 9.14 -0.19 -2.23
C ALA A 151 8.38 -0.64 -0.97
N LEU A 152 7.07 -0.38 -0.89
CA LEU A 152 6.21 -0.84 0.20
C LEU A 152 6.13 -2.36 0.32
N ARG A 153 6.38 -3.10 -0.78
CA ARG A 153 6.37 -4.58 -0.81
C ARG A 153 7.72 -5.21 -0.46
N PHE A 154 8.81 -4.63 -0.93
CA PHE A 154 10.12 -5.29 -0.93
C PHE A 154 11.21 -4.56 -0.13
N CYS A 155 11.02 -3.29 0.21
CA CYS A 155 11.99 -2.53 1.00
C CYS A 155 11.66 -2.56 2.50
N ARG A 156 12.66 -2.24 3.32
CA ARG A 156 12.44 -1.99 4.76
C ARG A 156 11.61 -0.72 4.94
N ARG A 157 10.67 -0.73 5.88
CA ARG A 157 9.73 0.37 6.11
C ARG A 157 10.41 1.72 6.38
N GLU A 158 11.54 1.71 7.09
CA GLU A 158 12.29 2.93 7.42
C GLU A 158 12.88 3.59 6.17
N LYS A 159 13.27 2.76 5.20
CA LYS A 159 13.80 3.20 3.90
C LYS A 159 12.71 3.77 3.03
N VAL A 160 11.53 3.14 3.01
CA VAL A 160 10.36 3.66 2.31
C VAL A 160 9.97 5.03 2.89
N TYR A 161 9.89 5.15 4.22
CA TYR A 161 9.64 6.43 4.87
C TYR A 161 10.67 7.48 4.45
N ALA A 162 11.96 7.19 4.57
CA ALA A 162 13.02 8.13 4.21
C ALA A 162 12.92 8.61 2.75
N ALA A 163 12.57 7.72 1.82
CA ALA A 163 12.46 8.06 0.40
C ALA A 163 11.17 8.81 0.02
N PHE A 164 10.05 8.54 0.69
CA PHE A 164 8.73 8.98 0.24
C PHE A 164 8.04 10.02 1.15
N HIS A 165 8.44 10.20 2.41
CA HIS A 165 7.70 11.07 3.34
C HIS A 165 7.60 12.53 2.87
N GLU A 166 8.68 13.09 2.30
CA GLU A 166 8.68 14.46 1.76
C GLU A 166 7.75 14.64 0.56
N TRP A 167 7.32 13.55 -0.08
CA TRP A 167 6.38 13.60 -1.19
C TRP A 167 4.93 13.66 -0.72
N LEU A 168 4.61 13.16 0.49
CA LEU A 168 3.26 13.25 1.04
C LEU A 168 2.86 14.71 1.32
N VAL A 169 3.80 15.51 1.80
CA VAL A 169 3.62 16.94 2.09
C VAL A 169 4.76 17.71 1.46
N PRO A 170 4.66 18.01 0.14
CA PRO A 170 5.73 18.74 -0.52
C PRO A 170 5.91 20.12 0.15
N PRO A 171 7.15 20.54 0.48
CA PRO A 171 7.39 21.78 1.22
C PRO A 171 6.88 22.98 0.44
N ALA A 172 6.14 23.88 1.12
CA ALA A 172 5.56 25.07 0.53
C ALA A 172 6.61 26.02 -0.09
N ASP A 173 7.79 26.10 0.53
CA ASP A 173 8.89 26.99 0.15
C ASP A 173 10.03 26.28 -0.60
N GLY A 174 9.80 25.03 -1.05
CA GLY A 174 10.80 24.25 -1.77
C GLY A 174 10.90 24.56 -3.27
N PRO A 175 11.99 24.14 -3.95
CA PRO A 175 12.03 24.15 -5.40
C PRO A 175 10.86 23.33 -5.95
N LYS A 176 10.15 23.88 -6.94
CA LYS A 176 9.01 23.22 -7.56
C LYS A 176 9.43 21.89 -8.18
N ARG A 177 9.15 20.77 -7.50
CA ARG A 177 9.35 19.44 -8.06
C ARG A 177 8.35 19.20 -9.18
N LYS A 178 8.81 18.60 -10.28
CA LYS A 178 7.94 18.25 -11.42
C LYS A 178 6.89 17.24 -10.94
N HIS A 179 5.62 17.49 -11.27
CA HIS A 179 4.50 16.64 -10.85
C HIS A 179 4.34 16.46 -9.33
N ALA A 180 4.85 17.38 -8.49
CA ALA A 180 4.80 17.26 -7.04
C ALA A 180 3.40 16.93 -6.50
N LYS A 181 2.36 17.62 -6.99
CA LYS A 181 0.97 17.38 -6.59
C LYS A 181 0.51 15.96 -6.91
N ALA A 182 0.69 15.51 -8.16
CA ALA A 182 0.27 14.17 -8.57
C ALA A 182 1.01 13.06 -7.79
N LYS A 183 2.31 13.27 -7.52
CA LYS A 183 3.10 12.35 -6.70
C LYS A 183 2.65 12.34 -5.24
N ALA A 184 2.27 13.49 -4.67
CA ALA A 184 1.71 13.57 -3.32
C ALA A 184 0.37 12.84 -3.21
N GLU A 185 -0.51 13.03 -4.20
CA GLU A 185 -1.77 12.29 -4.32
C GLU A 185 -1.51 10.78 -4.38
N THR A 186 -0.54 10.34 -5.20
CA THR A 186 -0.09 8.94 -5.24
C THR A 186 0.38 8.41 -3.89
N VAL A 187 1.18 9.16 -3.13
CA VAL A 187 1.60 8.72 -1.78
C VAL A 187 0.39 8.57 -0.86
N GLY A 188 -0.52 9.54 -0.86
CA GLY A 188 -1.74 9.50 -0.05
C GLY A 188 -2.62 8.30 -0.40
N GLU A 189 -2.91 8.10 -1.68
CA GLU A 189 -3.73 7.00 -2.19
C GLU A 189 -3.13 5.63 -1.87
N GLU A 190 -1.82 5.44 -2.09
CA GLU A 190 -1.17 4.17 -1.77
C GLU A 190 -1.17 3.90 -0.27
N LEU A 191 -0.86 4.89 0.58
CA LEU A 191 -0.93 4.70 2.02
C LEU A 191 -2.37 4.40 2.49
N GLU A 192 -3.39 4.99 1.86
CA GLU A 192 -4.79 4.69 2.12
C GLU A 192 -5.18 3.27 1.67
N LEU A 193 -4.70 2.81 0.51
CA LEU A 193 -4.91 1.43 0.05
C LEU A 193 -4.25 0.43 1.00
N TYR A 194 -3.04 0.71 1.47
CA TYR A 194 -2.35 -0.10 2.49
C TYR A 194 -3.14 -0.13 3.80
N ARG A 195 -3.65 1.02 4.26
CA ARG A 195 -4.58 1.12 5.39
C ARG A 195 -5.79 0.21 5.20
N ASN A 196 -6.46 0.31 4.05
CA ASN A 196 -7.69 -0.42 3.82
C ASN A 196 -7.44 -1.92 3.96
N GLY A 197 -6.32 -2.43 3.42
CA GLY A 197 -5.85 -3.80 3.66
C GLY A 197 -5.76 -4.18 5.15
N VAL A 198 -5.25 -3.29 6.00
CA VAL A 198 -5.15 -3.52 7.46
C VAL A 198 -6.53 -3.49 8.14
N LEU A 199 -7.38 -2.51 7.82
CA LEU A 199 -8.73 -2.42 8.37
C LEU A 199 -9.59 -3.63 8.00
N TYR A 200 -9.41 -4.16 6.78
CA TYR A 200 -10.02 -5.42 6.36
C TYR A 200 -9.52 -6.60 7.17
N ALA A 201 -8.20 -6.73 7.35
CA ALA A 201 -7.61 -7.80 8.15
C ALA A 201 -8.10 -7.82 9.61
N LYS A 202 -8.38 -6.64 10.17
CA LYS A 202 -8.92 -6.47 11.52
C LYS A 202 -10.44 -6.68 11.62
N GLY A 203 -11.12 -7.03 10.52
CA GLY A 203 -12.56 -7.29 10.51
C GLY A 203 -13.45 -6.06 10.70
N PHE A 204 -12.92 -4.85 10.50
CA PHE A 204 -13.69 -3.61 10.67
C PHE A 204 -14.65 -3.30 9.49
N ARG A 205 -14.53 -4.03 8.36
CA ARG A 205 -15.33 -3.86 7.11
C ARG A 205 -15.54 -5.20 6.37
N PRO A 206 -16.21 -6.20 6.97
CA PRO A 206 -16.38 -7.51 6.34
C PRO A 206 -17.33 -7.50 5.13
N ASP A 207 -18.16 -6.45 5.00
CA ASP A 207 -19.17 -6.23 3.96
C ASP A 207 -18.62 -5.73 2.63
N MET A 208 -17.38 -5.23 2.63
CA MET A 208 -16.66 -4.73 1.44
C MET A 208 -15.76 -5.82 0.81
N ILE A 209 -15.85 -7.06 1.29
CA ILE A 209 -15.07 -8.18 0.80
C ILE A 209 -15.76 -8.75 -0.44
N ASP A 210 -15.21 -8.49 -1.62
CA ASP A 210 -15.39 -9.42 -2.73
C ASP A 210 -14.49 -10.61 -2.47
N ALA A 211 -15.06 -11.64 -1.80
CA ALA A 211 -14.33 -12.83 -1.37
C ALA A 211 -13.71 -13.59 -2.56
N ASP A 212 -14.17 -13.27 -3.77
CA ASP A 212 -13.74 -13.87 -5.02
C ASP A 212 -12.63 -13.08 -5.74
N ASP A 213 -12.12 -11.94 -5.22
CA ASP A 213 -10.96 -11.27 -5.83
C ASP A 213 -9.65 -11.95 -5.39
N PRO A 214 -9.00 -12.75 -6.27
CA PRO A 214 -7.76 -13.44 -5.94
C PRO A 214 -6.59 -12.49 -5.62
N ASN A 215 -6.71 -11.20 -5.94
CA ASN A 215 -5.71 -10.20 -5.58
C ASN A 215 -5.83 -9.72 -4.13
N HIS A 216 -6.90 -10.05 -3.40
CA HIS A 216 -7.09 -9.58 -2.02
C HIS A 216 -6.19 -10.31 -1.01
N ALA A 217 -5.93 -11.60 -1.18
CA ALA A 217 -5.08 -12.38 -0.26
C ALA A 217 -3.61 -11.90 -0.22
N ASP A 218 -3.11 -11.34 -1.33
CA ASP A 218 -1.76 -10.77 -1.43
C ASP A 218 -1.68 -9.30 -0.94
N ARG A 219 -2.83 -8.67 -0.67
CA ARG A 219 -2.94 -7.25 -0.33
C ARG A 219 -3.04 -6.94 1.15
N VAL A 220 -3.21 -7.94 2.03
CA VAL A 220 -3.17 -7.71 3.48
C VAL A 220 -1.71 -7.59 3.90
N PRO A 221 -1.18 -6.37 4.09
CA PRO A 221 0.18 -6.23 4.58
C PRO A 221 0.13 -6.58 6.08
N PRO A 222 1.10 -7.32 6.63
CA PRO A 222 1.26 -7.38 8.07
C PRO A 222 1.30 -5.94 8.61
N GLU A 223 0.58 -5.67 9.70
CA GLU A 223 0.41 -4.34 10.33
C GLU A 223 1.75 -3.62 10.57
N GLU A 224 2.84 -4.37 10.59
CA GLU A 224 4.21 -3.91 10.81
C GLU A 224 4.88 -3.25 9.59
N ARG A 225 4.25 -3.22 8.40
CA ARG A 225 4.91 -2.77 7.16
C ARG A 225 5.07 -1.26 6.99
N LEU A 226 4.26 -0.43 7.64
CA LEU A 226 4.46 1.01 7.61
C LEU A 226 5.33 1.46 8.77
N ASP A 227 6.23 2.40 8.48
CA ASP A 227 7.01 3.07 9.53
C ASP A 227 6.08 3.93 10.39
N PRO A 228 6.14 3.85 11.73
CA PRO A 228 5.23 4.61 12.60
C PRO A 228 5.32 6.14 12.40
N ARG A 229 6.45 6.65 11.90
CA ARG A 229 6.62 8.09 11.63
C ARG A 229 5.70 8.63 10.54
N TRP A 230 5.08 7.77 9.72
CA TRP A 230 4.06 8.21 8.76
C TRP A 230 2.84 8.85 9.44
N LEU A 231 2.50 8.41 10.66
CA LEU A 231 1.40 8.97 11.43
C LEU A 231 1.66 10.42 11.82
N ASP A 232 2.87 10.74 12.28
CA ASP A 232 3.25 12.11 12.63
C ASP A 232 3.20 13.04 11.41
N VAL A 233 3.70 12.59 10.27
CA VAL A 233 3.63 13.36 9.01
C VAL A 233 2.18 13.59 8.59
N ALA A 234 1.31 12.57 8.70
CA ALA A 234 -0.11 12.72 8.40
C ALA A 234 -0.83 13.69 9.36
N ILE A 235 -0.45 13.72 10.63
CA ILE A 235 -0.95 14.67 11.63
C ILE A 235 -0.55 16.10 11.25
N GLU A 236 0.73 16.32 10.96
CA GLU A 236 1.26 17.63 10.55
C GLU A 236 0.59 18.13 9.26
N ALA A 237 0.34 17.21 8.33
CA ALA A 237 -0.35 17.45 7.07
C ALA A 237 -1.86 17.65 7.19
N GLU A 238 -2.43 17.39 8.37
CA GLU A 238 -3.88 17.40 8.61
C GLU A 238 -4.66 16.42 7.69
N LEU A 239 -4.05 15.28 7.37
CA LEU A 239 -4.60 14.23 6.50
C LEU A 239 -5.40 13.21 7.32
N PHE A 240 -6.63 13.57 7.68
CA PHE A 240 -7.47 12.79 8.58
C PHE A 240 -7.58 11.29 8.22
N ASP A 241 -7.84 10.95 6.95
CA ASP A 241 -8.05 9.55 6.56
C ASP A 241 -6.81 8.69 6.77
N LEU A 242 -5.62 9.28 6.60
CA LEU A 242 -4.34 8.65 6.90
C LEU A 242 -4.11 8.52 8.42
N VAL A 243 -4.44 9.56 9.19
CA VAL A 243 -4.36 9.51 10.67
C VAL A 243 -5.29 8.42 11.22
N GLU A 244 -6.56 8.38 10.79
CA GLU A 244 -7.53 7.33 11.17
C GLU A 244 -7.03 5.93 10.79
N GLY A 245 -6.28 5.83 9.68
CA GLY A 245 -5.75 4.56 9.19
C GLY A 245 -4.51 4.03 9.89
N MET A 246 -3.66 4.92 10.37
CA MET A 246 -2.34 4.57 10.93
C MET A 246 -2.28 4.67 12.45
N VAL A 247 -3.33 5.16 13.10
CA VAL A 247 -3.39 5.28 14.56
C VAL A 247 -3.07 3.96 15.25
N SER A 248 -2.22 4.05 16.27
CA SER A 248 -1.89 2.96 17.17
C SER A 248 -2.29 3.29 18.61
N PRO A 249 -2.59 2.27 19.44
CA PRO A 249 -2.79 2.45 20.87
C PRO A 249 -1.65 3.22 21.54
N GLY A 250 -1.99 4.19 22.39
CA GLY A 250 -1.03 4.98 23.17
C GLY A 250 -0.30 6.09 22.39
N HIS A 251 -0.63 6.35 21.12
CA HIS A 251 0.06 7.37 20.34
C HIS A 251 -0.33 8.80 20.75
N ALA A 252 0.49 9.44 21.59
CA ALA A 252 0.23 10.76 22.18
C ALA A 252 -0.06 11.89 21.15
N GLY A 253 0.65 11.90 20.01
CA GLY A 253 0.42 12.91 18.95
C GLY A 253 -1.00 12.84 18.37
N ALA A 254 -1.40 11.67 17.88
CA ALA A 254 -2.76 11.40 17.38
C ALA A 254 -3.85 11.67 18.43
N GLN A 255 -3.60 11.29 19.69
CA GLN A 255 -4.48 11.55 20.82
C GLN A 255 -4.75 13.05 21.01
N ALA A 256 -3.71 13.84 21.19
CA ALA A 256 -3.81 15.29 21.36
C ALA A 256 -4.41 15.98 20.13
N TRP A 257 -4.04 15.51 18.93
CA TRP A 257 -4.59 16.01 17.68
C TRP A 257 -6.10 15.78 17.58
N ALA A 258 -6.56 14.56 17.87
CA ALA A 258 -7.97 14.19 17.82
C ALA A 258 -8.81 14.95 18.85
N GLU A 259 -8.32 15.09 20.08
CA GLU A 259 -8.99 15.86 21.14
C GLU A 259 -9.12 17.34 20.76
N ARG A 260 -8.04 17.95 20.25
CA ARG A 260 -8.04 19.33 19.75
C ARG A 260 -9.08 19.51 18.62
N ARG A 261 -9.07 18.63 17.62
CA ARG A 261 -9.99 18.69 16.49
C ARG A 261 -11.45 18.48 16.91
N LEU A 262 -11.72 17.61 17.87
CA LEU A 262 -13.05 17.42 18.44
C LEU A 262 -13.55 18.70 19.15
N ALA A 263 -12.69 19.33 19.96
CA ALA A 263 -13.03 20.59 20.62
C ALA A 263 -13.29 21.74 19.61
N GLU A 264 -12.46 21.83 18.56
CA GLU A 264 -12.68 22.78 17.46
C GLU A 264 -14.02 22.55 16.76
N ASN A 265 -14.40 21.28 16.52
CA ASN A 265 -15.70 20.93 15.95
C ASN A 265 -16.87 21.39 16.83
N PHE A 266 -16.80 21.21 18.15
CA PHE A 266 -17.84 21.68 19.07
C PHE A 266 -17.98 23.20 19.10
N ALA A 267 -16.86 23.93 18.92
CA ALA A 267 -16.86 25.39 18.87
C ALA A 267 -17.26 25.97 17.50
N ALA A 268 -17.34 25.14 16.46
CA ALA A 268 -17.58 25.60 15.10
C ALA A 268 -19.03 26.09 14.92
N LYS A 269 -19.19 27.28 14.31
CA LYS A 269 -20.51 27.83 13.94
C LYS A 269 -21.11 27.21 12.68
N LYS A 270 -20.31 26.46 11.93
CA LYS A 270 -20.68 25.79 10.68
C LYS A 270 -20.44 24.29 10.85
N ALA A 271 -21.18 23.49 10.09
CA ALA A 271 -20.94 22.07 10.03
C ALA A 271 -19.46 21.80 9.68
N PRO A 272 -18.75 20.99 10.48
CA PRO A 272 -17.35 20.70 10.24
C PRO A 272 -17.18 19.85 8.98
N LYS A 273 -16.00 19.95 8.34
CA LYS A 273 -15.67 19.11 7.17
C LYS A 273 -15.57 17.63 7.53
N ILE A 274 -15.05 17.35 8.72
CA ILE A 274 -14.91 16.00 9.28
C ILE A 274 -15.84 15.90 10.48
N ARG A 275 -16.62 14.83 10.53
CA ARG A 275 -17.60 14.56 11.60
C ARG A 275 -16.92 14.37 12.96
N SER A 276 -17.59 14.72 14.05
CA SER A 276 -17.02 14.60 15.40
C SER A 276 -16.87 13.15 15.84
N SER A 277 -17.81 12.29 15.46
CA SER A 277 -17.77 10.84 15.63
C SER A 277 -16.48 10.20 15.09
N LYS A 278 -15.92 10.76 14.01
CA LYS A 278 -14.66 10.31 13.44
C LYS A 278 -13.45 10.59 14.37
N PHE A 279 -13.43 11.73 15.07
CA PHE A 279 -12.41 12.02 16.08
C PHE A 279 -12.61 11.21 17.36
N VAL A 280 -13.86 10.98 17.79
CA VAL A 280 -14.16 10.10 18.92
C VAL A 280 -13.70 8.66 18.65
N LYS A 281 -13.96 8.15 17.45
CA LYS A 281 -13.43 6.85 17.01
C LYS A 281 -11.90 6.80 17.09
N LEU A 282 -11.22 7.86 16.64
CA LEU A 282 -9.77 7.96 16.70
C LEU A 282 -9.24 7.95 18.15
N LEU A 283 -9.90 8.63 19.07
CA LEU A 283 -9.59 8.62 20.50
C LEU A 283 -9.78 7.23 21.12
N LEU A 284 -10.79 6.47 20.69
CA LEU A 284 -11.00 5.09 21.13
C LEU A 284 -9.91 4.16 20.58
N LEU A 285 -9.60 4.24 19.30
CA LEU A 285 -8.57 3.40 18.65
C LEU A 285 -7.16 3.68 19.17
N SER A 286 -6.88 4.92 19.57
CA SER A 286 -5.61 5.30 20.19
C SER A 286 -5.56 5.03 21.69
N GLU A 287 -6.59 4.45 22.30
CA GLU A 287 -6.68 4.23 23.76
C GLU A 287 -6.45 5.51 24.57
N HIS A 288 -7.06 6.62 24.14
CA HIS A 288 -6.97 7.88 24.86
C HIS A 288 -7.49 7.71 26.30
N PRO A 289 -6.77 8.17 27.34
CA PRO A 289 -7.18 8.00 28.73
C PRO A 289 -8.57 8.57 29.05
N ARG A 290 -8.95 9.65 28.37
CA ARG A 290 -10.27 10.31 28.46
C ARG A 290 -11.28 9.87 27.40
N ALA A 291 -11.04 8.78 26.66
CA ALA A 291 -11.90 8.41 25.52
C ALA A 291 -13.38 8.23 25.93
N LEU A 292 -13.64 7.67 27.11
CA LEU A 292 -15.00 7.49 27.64
C LEU A 292 -15.68 8.83 27.98
N GLU A 293 -14.94 9.76 28.59
CA GLU A 293 -15.44 11.10 28.90
C GLU A 293 -15.75 11.89 27.63
N LEU A 294 -14.81 11.92 26.68
CA LEU A 294 -14.96 12.62 25.40
C LEU A 294 -16.08 12.01 24.54
N TYR A 295 -16.30 10.69 24.64
CA TYR A 295 -17.45 10.02 24.04
C TYR A 295 -18.78 10.50 24.64
N GLN A 296 -18.87 10.54 25.98
CA GLN A 296 -20.05 11.04 26.67
C GLN A 296 -20.33 12.51 26.33
N GLU A 297 -19.31 13.36 26.37
CA GLU A 297 -19.41 14.77 26.00
C GLU A 297 -19.93 14.94 24.57
N ALA A 298 -19.38 14.19 23.61
CA ALA A 298 -19.83 14.20 22.22
C ALA A 298 -21.28 13.75 22.07
N LEU A 299 -21.67 12.64 22.72
CA LEU A 299 -23.03 12.14 22.65
C LEU A 299 -24.02 13.16 23.22
N GLN A 300 -23.74 13.70 24.41
CA GLN A 300 -24.58 14.71 25.05
C GLN A 300 -24.70 15.99 24.21
N HIS A 301 -23.61 16.42 23.58
CA HIS A 301 -23.61 17.55 22.66
C HIS A 301 -24.63 17.34 21.53
N PHE A 302 -24.55 16.22 20.80
CA PHE A 302 -25.42 15.98 19.65
C PHE A 302 -26.87 15.63 20.02
N LEU A 303 -27.09 15.03 21.19
CA LEU A 303 -28.45 14.91 21.75
C LEU A 303 -29.07 16.27 22.04
N THR A 304 -28.28 17.21 22.57
CA THR A 304 -28.75 18.56 22.92
C THR A 304 -28.98 19.43 21.68
N THR A 305 -28.12 19.33 20.66
CA THR A 305 -28.29 20.07 19.40
C THR A 305 -29.37 19.46 18.49
N GLY A 306 -29.83 18.24 18.77
CA GLY A 306 -30.81 17.53 17.97
C GLY A 306 -30.24 16.86 16.71
N ASP A 307 -28.92 16.74 16.59
CA ASP A 307 -28.28 15.99 15.50
C ASP A 307 -28.33 14.48 15.78
N GLN A 308 -29.52 13.91 15.58
CA GLN A 308 -29.78 12.50 15.82
C GLN A 308 -28.92 11.58 14.94
N TRP A 309 -28.51 12.05 13.76
CA TRP A 309 -27.68 11.27 12.86
C TRP A 309 -26.26 11.10 13.41
N GLU A 310 -25.64 12.18 13.88
CA GLU A 310 -24.31 12.10 14.50
C GLU A 310 -24.35 11.31 15.82
N ALA A 311 -25.40 11.48 16.63
CA ALA A 311 -25.63 10.68 17.83
C ALA A 311 -25.78 9.18 17.52
N ALA A 312 -26.49 8.81 16.45
CA ALA A 312 -26.60 7.42 16.01
C ALA A 312 -25.22 6.83 15.67
N ILE A 313 -24.39 7.56 14.91
CA ILE A 313 -23.02 7.12 14.55
C ILE A 313 -22.16 6.93 15.80
N LEU A 314 -22.26 7.82 16.79
CA LEU A 314 -21.55 7.64 18.07
C LEU A 314 -21.99 6.35 18.77
N LEU A 315 -23.27 6.00 18.77
CA LEU A 315 -23.72 4.73 19.35
C LEU A 315 -23.12 3.51 18.63
N GLU A 316 -22.83 3.59 17.32
CA GLU A 316 -22.13 2.53 16.58
C GLU A 316 -20.69 2.29 17.05
N LEU A 317 -20.08 3.25 17.75
CA LEU A 317 -18.73 3.13 18.30
C LEU A 317 -18.68 2.37 19.63
N THR A 318 -19.84 2.12 20.27
CA THR A 318 -19.96 1.39 21.54
C THR A 318 -19.17 0.07 21.59
N PRO A 319 -19.14 -0.77 20.53
CA PRO A 319 -18.40 -2.04 20.56
C PRO A 319 -16.86 -1.87 20.58
N LEU A 320 -16.35 -0.67 20.29
CA LEU A 320 -14.91 -0.39 20.30
C LEU A 320 -14.34 -0.29 21.72
N PHE A 321 -15.17 0.01 22.73
CA PHE A 321 -14.73 0.05 24.12
C PHE A 321 -14.26 -1.33 24.62
N PRO A 322 -13.35 -1.37 25.60
CA PRO A 322 -13.03 -2.62 26.29
C PRO A 322 -14.26 -3.12 27.05
N LYS A 323 -14.43 -4.45 27.14
CA LYS A 323 -15.57 -5.08 27.84
C LYS A 323 -15.72 -4.62 29.29
N SER A 324 -14.60 -4.29 29.95
CA SER A 324 -14.58 -3.75 31.31
C SER A 324 -15.28 -2.39 31.45
N ALA A 325 -15.43 -1.63 30.36
CA ALA A 325 -16.13 -0.35 30.33
C ALA A 325 -17.64 -0.48 30.09
N ALA A 326 -18.16 -1.71 29.87
CA ALA A 326 -19.57 -1.93 29.53
C ALA A 326 -20.57 -1.32 30.53
N PRO A 327 -20.37 -1.41 31.87
CA PRO A 327 -21.27 -0.76 32.83
C PRO A 327 -21.31 0.77 32.68
N GLN A 328 -20.15 1.41 32.48
CA GLN A 328 -20.07 2.85 32.32
C GLN A 328 -20.68 3.31 31.00
N VAL A 329 -20.41 2.59 29.90
CA VAL A 329 -21.01 2.91 28.60
C VAL A 329 -22.53 2.74 28.65
N ALA A 330 -23.04 1.67 29.29
CA ALA A 330 -24.47 1.47 29.48
C ALA A 330 -25.13 2.63 30.26
N ALA A 331 -24.45 3.19 31.27
CA ALA A 331 -24.93 4.36 32.00
C ALA A 331 -24.97 5.61 31.12
N ILE A 332 -23.95 5.85 30.29
CA ILE A 332 -23.87 7.00 29.37
C ILE A 332 -25.02 7.01 28.36
N VAL A 333 -25.36 5.84 27.81
CA VAL A 333 -26.35 5.73 26.74
C VAL A 333 -27.77 5.42 27.23
N ALA A 334 -28.00 5.37 28.55
CA ALA A 334 -29.29 4.98 29.12
C ALA A 334 -30.43 5.91 28.65
N ASP A 335 -30.17 7.21 28.61
CA ASP A 335 -31.15 8.27 28.39
C ASP A 335 -31.19 8.80 26.96
N VAL A 336 -30.78 7.98 25.97
CA VAL A 336 -30.91 8.38 24.56
C VAL A 336 -32.39 8.47 24.16
N PRO A 337 -32.77 9.42 23.28
CA PRO A 337 -34.13 9.56 22.76
C PRO A 337 -34.65 8.30 22.07
N GLU A 338 -35.98 8.12 22.05
CA GLU A 338 -36.67 6.94 21.50
C GLU A 338 -36.19 6.50 20.10
N PRO A 339 -35.95 7.40 19.11
CA PRO A 339 -35.45 7.00 17.79
C PRO A 339 -34.07 6.33 17.80
N LEU A 340 -33.28 6.55 18.85
CA LEU A 340 -31.91 6.02 18.99
C LEU A 340 -31.82 4.75 19.84
N ILE A 341 -32.92 4.36 20.52
CA ILE A 341 -32.99 3.13 21.32
C ILE A 341 -32.56 1.88 20.53
N PRO A 342 -32.99 1.66 19.26
CA PRO A 342 -32.56 0.49 18.51
C PRO A 342 -31.04 0.42 18.28
N PHE A 343 -30.39 1.58 18.10
CA PHE A 343 -28.93 1.66 17.96
C PHE A 343 -28.25 1.33 19.29
N ARG A 344 -28.71 1.97 20.37
CA ARG A 344 -28.22 1.71 21.73
C ARG A 344 -28.23 0.22 22.07
N ASP A 345 -29.39 -0.43 21.93
CA ASP A 345 -29.58 -1.81 22.35
C ASP A 345 -28.70 -2.75 21.51
N LYS A 346 -28.72 -2.58 20.18
CA LYS A 346 -27.88 -3.35 19.25
C LYS A 346 -26.40 -3.29 19.63
N TYR A 347 -25.85 -2.09 19.82
CA TYR A 347 -24.40 -1.93 20.00
C TYR A 347 -23.94 -2.19 21.45
N LEU A 348 -24.79 -1.96 22.45
CA LEU A 348 -24.52 -2.42 23.82
C LEU A 348 -24.47 -3.96 23.90
N ASP A 349 -25.36 -4.66 23.21
CA ASP A 349 -25.36 -6.11 23.19
C ASP A 349 -24.10 -6.66 22.51
N GLN A 350 -23.63 -6.03 21.43
CA GLN A 350 -22.34 -6.36 20.83
C GLN A 350 -21.16 -6.18 21.80
N LEU A 351 -21.13 -5.08 22.56
CA LEU A 351 -20.09 -4.84 23.57
C LEU A 351 -20.10 -5.91 24.68
N LYS A 352 -21.29 -6.28 25.18
CA LYS A 352 -21.44 -7.29 26.24
C LYS A 352 -21.02 -8.69 25.79
N ASN A 353 -21.35 -9.04 24.55
CA ASN A 353 -21.13 -10.37 23.97
C ASN A 353 -19.75 -10.57 23.35
N ARG A 354 -18.88 -9.56 23.38
CA ARG A 354 -17.51 -9.66 22.89
C ARG A 354 -16.74 -10.68 23.74
N SER A 355 -16.10 -11.64 23.05
CA SER A 355 -15.33 -12.74 23.64
C SER A 355 -14.07 -12.22 24.33
#